data_AF-A0A2S0M9F0-F1
#
_entry.id   AF-A0A2S0M9F0-F1
#
_cell.length_a   1.000
_cell.length_b   1.000
_cell.length_c   1.000
_cell.angle_alpha   90.00
_cell.angle_beta   90.00
_cell.angle_gamma   90.00
#
_symmetry.space_group_name_H-M   'P 1'
#
loop_
_entity.id
_entity.type
_entity.pdbx_description
1 polymer ?
#
loop_
_entity_poly.entity_id
_entity_poly.type
_entity_poly.pdbx_seq_one_letter_code
_entity_poly.pdbx_strand_id
1 'polypeptide(L)'
;MKKRIVALGQWGQKHWLQLIIIMSILMMVFLFLVLFSWLFGYWSNALRGTHFELMSCWSGVTAVIGGIATVVGLGKACWTKYGYDSRFNSARYTMPTAPQNTSTAANNAEKTKG
;
A
#
# COMPACT_ATOMS: atom_id res chain seq x y z
N MET A 1 -9.56 -19.04 17.75
CA MET A 1 -8.38 -18.42 17.10
C MET A 1 -8.45 -18.47 15.57
N LYS A 2 -8.62 -19.65 14.94
CA LYS A 2 -8.67 -19.79 13.47
C LYS A 2 -9.64 -18.82 12.74
N LYS A 3 -10.87 -18.65 13.26
CA LYS A 3 -11.86 -17.72 12.69
C LYS A 3 -11.39 -16.25 12.67
N ARG A 4 -10.59 -15.82 13.66
CA ARG A 4 -10.08 -14.44 13.73
C ARG A 4 -8.94 -14.21 12.74
N ILE A 5 -8.09 -15.22 12.53
CA ILE A 5 -7.02 -15.19 11.53
C ILE A 5 -7.61 -15.12 10.12
N VAL A 6 -8.65 -15.92 9.84
CA VAL A 6 -9.37 -15.89 8.56
C VAL A 6 -10.07 -14.55 8.35
N ALA A 7 -10.71 -13.99 9.37
CA ALA A 7 -11.34 -12.67 9.29
C ALA A 7 -10.33 -11.55 9.00
N LEU A 8 -9.15 -11.60 9.62
CA LEU A 8 -8.04 -10.68 9.33
C LEU A 8 -7.53 -10.83 7.90
N GLY A 9 -7.42 -12.06 7.41
CA GLY A 9 -7.04 -12.33 6.02
C GLY A 9 -8.04 -11.76 5.02
N GLN A 10 -9.33 -11.97 5.24
CA GLN A 10 -10.39 -11.41 4.39
C GLN A 10 -10.44 -9.88 4.45
N TRP A 11 -10.26 -9.29 5.63
CA TRP A 11 -10.14 -7.85 5.80
C TRP A 11 -8.93 -7.29 5.04
N GLY A 12 -7.78 -7.94 5.16
CA GLY A 12 -6.56 -7.59 4.43
C GLY A 12 -6.75 -7.67 2.92
N GLN A 13 -7.44 -8.68 2.41
CA GLN A 13 -7.80 -8.78 0.99
C GLN A 13 -8.70 -7.63 0.53
N LYS A 14 -9.65 -7.19 1.37
CA LYS A 14 -10.54 -6.07 1.06
C LYS A 14 -9.82 -4.73 1.03
N HIS A 15 -8.86 -4.51 1.94
CA HIS A 15 -8.13 -3.25 2.09
C HIS A 15 -6.69 -3.29 1.54
N TRP A 16 -6.38 -4.28 0.71
CA TRP A 16 -5.02 -4.56 0.25
C TRP A 16 -4.36 -3.37 -0.45
N LEU A 17 -5.10 -2.66 -1.31
CA LEU A 17 -4.58 -1.48 -2.01
C LEU A 17 -4.23 -0.34 -1.03
N GLN A 18 -5.08 -0.12 -0.03
CA GLN A 18 -4.85 0.92 0.98
C GLN A 18 -3.63 0.59 1.84
N LEU A 19 -3.42 -0.68 2.19
CA LEU A 19 -2.23 -1.13 2.92
C LEU A 19 -0.94 -0.88 2.11
N ILE A 20 -0.94 -1.17 0.80
CA ILE A 20 0.21 -0.91 -0.07
C ILE A 20 0.52 0.59 -0.15
N ILE A 21 -0.51 1.44 -0.30
CA ILE A 21 -0.34 2.90 -0.37
C ILE A 21 0.23 3.44 0.94
N ILE A 22 -0.29 3.01 2.09
CA ILE A 22 0.22 3.43 3.40
C ILE A 22 1.70 3.01 3.56
N MET A 23 2.05 1.78 3.19
CA MET A 23 3.44 1.32 3.22
C MET A 23 4.33 2.12 2.28
N SER A 24 3.84 2.51 1.10
CA SER A 24 4.60 3.35 0.17
C SER A 24 4.85 4.75 0.73
N ILE A 25 3.86 5.36 1.37
CA ILE A 25 4.01 6.68 2.00
C ILE A 25 5.01 6.59 3.15
N LEU A 26 4.93 5.56 3.99
CA LEU A 26 5.89 5.33 5.08
C LEU A 26 7.33 5.21 4.55
N MET A 27 7.54 4.49 3.45
CA MET A 27 8.87 4.36 2.83
C MET A 27 9.39 5.70 2.28
N MET A 28 8.51 6.56 1.74
CA MET A 28 8.89 7.90 1.30
C MET A 28 9.25 8.82 2.47
N VAL A 29 8.49 8.78 3.57
CA VAL A 29 8.83 9.54 4.79
C VAL A 29 10.17 9.08 5.36
N PHE A 30 10.39 7.77 5.41
CA PHE A 30 11.66 7.21 5.88
C PHE A 30 12.84 7.64 5.00
N LEU A 31 12.68 7.69 3.67
CA LEU A 31 13.71 8.20 2.77
C LEU A 31 14.05 9.67 3.06
N PHE A 32 13.06 10.52 3.28
CA PHE A 32 13.31 11.92 3.66
C PHE A 32 14.10 11.99 4.97
N LEU A 33 13.74 11.19 5.98
CA LEU A 33 14.48 11.15 7.24
C LEU A 33 15.93 10.70 7.04
N VAL A 34 16.19 9.71 6.19
CA VAL A 34 17.56 9.26 5.86
C VAL A 34 18.34 10.37 5.15
N LEU A 35 17.73 11.07 4.20
CA LEU A 35 18.37 12.20 3.50
C LEU A 35 18.67 13.38 4.44
N PHE A 36 17.74 13.73 5.33
CA PHE A 36 17.96 14.75 6.36
C PHE A 36 19.04 14.34 7.35
N SER A 37 19.04 13.09 7.80
CA SER A 37 20.08 12.53 8.68
C SER A 37 21.46 12.57 8.00
N TRP A 38 21.51 12.35 6.68
CA TRP A 38 22.75 12.40 5.91
C TRP A 38 23.30 13.83 5.78
N LEU A 39 22.44 14.79 5.46
CA LEU A 39 22.82 16.20 5.38
C LEU A 39 23.28 16.74 6.75
N PHE A 40 22.55 16.39 7.81
CA PHE A 40 22.93 16.72 9.18
C PHE A 40 24.26 16.06 9.59
N GLY A 41 24.46 14.80 9.23
CA GLY A 41 25.72 14.08 9.47
C GLY A 41 26.90 14.74 8.76
N TYR A 42 26.74 15.18 7.52
CA TYR A 42 27.77 15.89 6.75
C TYR A 42 28.16 17.22 7.41
N TRP A 43 27.17 18.00 7.82
CA TRP A 43 27.38 19.28 8.53
C TRP A 43 28.01 19.08 9.91
N SER A 44 27.58 18.06 10.66
CA SER A 44 28.12 17.75 11.99
C SER A 44 29.57 17.28 11.91
N ASN A 45 29.93 16.50 10.87
CA ASN A 45 31.30 16.05 10.65
C ASN A 45 32.22 17.23 10.29
N ALA A 46 31.73 18.22 9.52
CA ALA A 46 32.48 19.42 9.15
C ALA A 46 32.65 20.47 10.27
N LEU A 47 31.63 20.66 11.14
CA LEU A 47 31.62 21.70 12.18
C LEU A 47 32.07 21.22 13.56
N ARG A 48 31.88 19.95 13.90
CA ARG A 48 32.16 19.40 15.24
C ARG A 48 33.15 18.24 15.24
N GLY A 49 33.66 17.81 14.08
CA GLY A 49 34.59 16.67 13.98
C GLY A 49 34.00 15.34 14.47
N THR A 50 32.67 15.24 14.53
CA THR A 50 32.00 13.99 14.92
C THR A 50 32.11 12.99 13.78
N HIS A 51 32.82 11.88 13.97
CA HIS A 51 32.91 10.76 13.03
C HIS A 51 31.56 10.03 12.83
N PHE A 52 30.56 10.73 12.29
CA PHE A 52 29.31 10.12 11.89
C PHE A 52 29.62 9.15 10.74
N GLU A 53 29.30 7.87 10.91
CA GLU A 53 29.53 6.89 9.87
C GLU A 53 28.54 7.10 8.72
N LEU A 54 28.99 7.78 7.66
CA LEU A 54 28.22 7.96 6.43
C LEU A 54 27.74 6.60 5.85
N MET A 55 28.45 5.52 6.15
CA MET A 55 28.06 4.15 5.79
C MET A 55 26.74 3.69 6.44
N SER A 56 26.41 4.17 7.64
CA SER A 56 25.13 3.87 8.29
C SER A 56 23.95 4.46 7.49
N CYS A 57 24.15 5.62 6.85
CA CYS A 57 23.15 6.20 5.96
C CYS A 57 22.93 5.34 4.71
N TRP A 58 23.96 4.63 4.24
CA TRP A 58 23.85 3.71 3.11
C TRP A 58 22.95 2.51 3.41
N SER A 59 22.95 2.03 4.66
CA SER A 59 22.00 1.01 5.14
C SER A 59 20.55 1.50 5.06
N GLY A 60 20.30 2.77 5.42
CA GLY A 60 18.99 3.39 5.26
C GLY A 60 18.54 3.49 3.80
N VAL A 61 19.44 3.89 2.89
CA VAL A 61 19.13 3.99 1.45
C VAL A 61 18.84 2.62 0.83
N THR A 62 19.62 1.59 1.18
CA THR A 62 19.37 0.22 0.71
C THR A 62 18.05 -0.33 1.21
N ALA A 63 17.67 -0.04 2.45
CA ALA A 63 16.36 -0.41 2.99
C ALA A 63 15.21 0.25 2.19
N VAL A 64 15.35 1.52 1.82
CA VAL A 64 14.35 2.21 0.97
C VAL A 64 14.27 1.57 -0.42
N ILE A 65 15.39 1.27 -1.06
CA ILE A 65 15.41 0.62 -2.38
C ILE A 65 14.67 -0.72 -2.34
N GLY A 66 14.93 -1.54 -1.31
CA GLY A 66 14.21 -2.80 -1.09
C GLY A 66 12.72 -2.60 -0.85
N GLY A 67 12.35 -1.57 -0.10
CA GLY A 67 10.95 -1.20 0.13
C GLY A 67 10.22 -0.79 -1.15
N ILE A 68 10.84 0.05 -1.98
CA ILE A 68 10.28 0.49 -3.27
C ILE A 68 10.14 -0.69 -4.24
N ALA A 69 11.16 -1.55 -4.34
CA ALA A 69 11.08 -2.75 -5.18
C ALA A 69 9.89 -3.64 -4.80
N THR A 70 9.64 -3.76 -3.50
CA THR A 70 8.50 -4.51 -2.95
C THR A 70 7.16 -3.85 -3.32
N VAL A 71 7.04 -2.52 -3.15
CA VAL A 71 5.83 -1.76 -3.50
C VAL A 71 5.54 -1.84 -5.00
N VAL A 72 6.56 -1.72 -5.86
CA VAL A 72 6.41 -1.83 -7.32
C VAL A 72 5.98 -3.25 -7.73
N GLY A 73 6.56 -4.29 -7.13
CA GLY A 73 6.16 -5.67 -7.36
C GLY A 73 4.70 -5.94 -6.98
N LEU A 74 4.28 -5.47 -5.79
CA LEU A 74 2.91 -5.58 -5.33
C LEU A 74 1.94 -4.75 -6.19
N GLY A 75 2.34 -3.53 -6.60
CA GLY A 75 1.56 -2.66 -7.48
C GLY A 75 1.34 -3.26 -8.87
N LYS A 76 2.35 -3.94 -9.43
CA LYS A 76 2.22 -4.67 -10.70
C LYS A 76 1.23 -5.82 -10.58
N ALA A 77 1.28 -6.60 -9.49
CA ALA A 77 0.31 -7.65 -9.22
C ALA A 77 -1.13 -7.10 -9.01
N CYS A 78 -1.26 -5.90 -8.44
CA CYS A 78 -2.55 -5.22 -8.32
C CYS A 78 -3.08 -4.79 -9.69
N TRP A 79 -2.25 -4.16 -10.51
CA TRP A 79 -2.65 -3.68 -11.83
C TRP A 79 -3.07 -4.84 -12.74
N THR A 80 -2.39 -5.98 -12.66
CA THR A 80 -2.82 -7.18 -13.39
C THR A 80 -4.15 -7.71 -12.85
N LYS A 81 -4.37 -7.75 -11.54
CA LYS A 81 -5.68 -8.15 -10.98
C LYS A 81 -6.82 -7.24 -11.44
N TYR A 82 -6.70 -5.92 -11.26
CA TYR A 82 -7.72 -4.95 -11.68
C TYR A 82 -7.86 -4.89 -13.22
N GLY A 83 -6.77 -5.04 -13.95
CA GLY A 83 -6.74 -5.09 -15.40
C GLY A 83 -7.38 -6.36 -15.98
N TYR A 84 -7.21 -7.51 -15.34
CA TYR A 84 -7.90 -8.74 -15.73
C TYR A 84 -9.38 -8.68 -15.34
N ASP A 85 -9.71 -8.25 -14.12
CA ASP A 85 -11.11 -8.15 -13.67
C ASP A 85 -11.91 -7.17 -14.54
N SER A 86 -11.37 -6.00 -14.87
CA SER A 86 -12.03 -5.06 -15.79
C SER A 86 -12.20 -5.60 -17.22
N ARG A 87 -11.26 -6.43 -17.71
CA ARG A 87 -11.31 -7.00 -19.07
C ARG A 87 -12.24 -8.18 -19.22
N PHE A 88 -12.48 -8.94 -18.15
CA PHE A 88 -13.21 -10.20 -18.20
C PHE A 88 -14.52 -10.22 -17.39
N ASN A 89 -14.75 -9.25 -16.51
CA ASN A 89 -15.97 -9.16 -15.67
C ASN A 89 -16.89 -7.98 -16.05
N SER A 90 -16.52 -7.17 -17.04
CA SER A 90 -17.37 -6.14 -17.64
C SER A 90 -17.42 -6.38 -19.14
N ALA A 91 -18.62 -6.40 -19.74
CA ALA A 91 -18.74 -6.50 -21.19
C ALA A 91 -18.06 -5.28 -21.83
N ARG A 92 -17.38 -5.47 -22.97
CA ARG A 92 -16.78 -4.36 -23.74
C ARG A 92 -17.87 -3.30 -23.96
N TYR A 93 -17.59 -2.06 -23.55
CA TYR A 93 -18.50 -0.88 -23.63
C TYR A 93 -19.64 -0.79 -22.60
N THR A 94 -19.65 -1.59 -21.54
CA THR A 94 -20.59 -1.39 -20.41
C THR A 94 -19.91 -0.72 -19.22
N MET A 95 -20.51 0.33 -18.66
CA MET A 95 -20.06 0.96 -17.42
C MET A 95 -20.03 -0.07 -16.27
N PRO A 96 -19.09 0.03 -15.31
CA PRO A 96 -19.06 -0.87 -14.17
C PRO A 96 -20.36 -0.71 -13.38
N THR A 97 -21.09 -1.80 -13.16
CA THR A 97 -22.25 -1.78 -12.27
C THR A 97 -21.76 -1.40 -10.88
N ALA A 98 -22.29 -0.31 -10.31
CA ALA A 98 -21.97 0.11 -8.96
C ALA A 98 -22.10 -1.08 -7.99
N PRO A 99 -21.17 -1.26 -7.05
CA PRO A 99 -21.20 -2.39 -6.13
C PRO A 99 -22.53 -2.37 -5.38
N GLN A 100 -23.41 -3.33 -5.68
CA GLN A 100 -24.57 -3.58 -4.84
C GLN A 100 -24.05 -4.11 -3.51
N ASN A 101 -23.96 -3.21 -2.53
CA ASN A 101 -23.94 -3.61 -1.14
C ASN A 101 -25.18 -4.49 -0.93
N THR A 102 -24.95 -5.77 -0.63
CA THR A 102 -25.96 -6.82 -0.41
C THR A 102 -26.99 -6.48 0.67
N SER A 103 -26.78 -5.39 1.41
CA SER A 103 -27.74 -4.81 2.37
C SER A 103 -29.00 -4.21 1.70
N THR A 104 -28.89 -3.69 0.48
CA THR A 104 -30.04 -2.99 -0.17
C THR A 104 -30.99 -3.96 -0.89
N ALA A 105 -30.55 -5.16 -1.25
CA ALA A 105 -31.41 -6.16 -1.89
C ALA A 105 -32.44 -6.77 -0.91
N ALA A 106 -32.05 -6.97 0.36
CA ALA A 106 -32.95 -7.50 1.39
C ALA A 106 -34.10 -6.53 1.72
N ASN A 107 -33.83 -5.23 1.82
CA ASN A 107 -34.83 -4.22 2.17
C ASN A 107 -35.88 -3.96 1.07
N ASN A 108 -35.57 -4.21 -0.21
CA ASN A 108 -36.53 -4.02 -1.30
C ASN A 108 -37.45 -5.23 -1.51
N ALA A 109 -37.02 -6.43 -1.11
CA ALA A 109 -37.86 -7.64 -1.15
C ALA A 109 -38.94 -7.65 -0.05
N GLU A 110 -38.69 -7.00 1.09
CA GLU A 110 -39.67 -6.87 2.16
C GLU A 110 -40.73 -5.80 1.84
N LYS A 111 -40.34 -4.71 1.16
CA LYS A 111 -41.26 -3.62 0.79
C LYS A 111 -42.21 -3.94 -0.37
N THR A 112 -41.99 -5.03 -1.09
CA THR A 112 -42.87 -5.50 -2.20
C THR A 112 -43.86 -6.59 -1.78
N LYS A 113 -43.86 -6.99 -0.50
CA LYS A 113 -44.80 -7.96 0.08
C LYS A 113 -45.79 -7.35 1.10
N GLY A 114 -45.87 -6.02 1.17
CA GLY A 114 -46.85 -5.29 1.99
C GLY A 114 -47.97 -4.73 1.15
#